data_AF-A0A930DSS6-F1
#
_entry.id   AF-A0A930DSS6-F1
#
_cell.length_a   1.000
_cell.length_b   1.000
_cell.length_c   1.000
_cell.angle_alpha   90.00
_cell.angle_beta   90.00
_cell.angle_gamma   90.00
#
_symmetry.space_group_name_H-M   'P 1'
#
loop_
_entity.id
_entity.type
_entity.pdbx_description
1 polymer ?
#
loop_
_entity_poly.entity_id
_entity_poly.type
_entity_poly.pdbx_seq_one_letter_code
_entity_poly.pdbx_strand_id
1 'polypeptide(L)'
;SENDLSFTIQDMLKVYYGKSDYAKYDNSVCQWNQFLKDFCADENSCNYSNKLKVASILWKEVRNSRNEKIYSKNLLTEYAYKIKNISLITIIVFFLAF
;
A
#
# COMPACT_ATOMS: atom_id res chain seq x y z
N SER A 1 8.75 4.14 24.17
CA SER A 1 8.79 2.78 24.71
C SER A 1 8.39 1.85 23.59
N GLU A 2 9.35 1.23 22.93
CA GLU A 2 9.07 0.35 21.78
C GLU A 2 9.01 -1.10 22.26
N ASN A 3 7.92 -1.77 21.89
CA ASN A 3 7.48 -3.14 22.26
C ASN A 3 6.67 -3.27 23.56
N ASP A 4 5.39 -2.90 23.51
CA ASP A 4 4.41 -3.33 24.52
C ASP A 4 4.05 -4.81 24.31
N LEU A 5 4.71 -5.68 25.07
CA LEU A 5 4.46 -7.13 25.08
C LEU A 5 3.13 -7.51 25.72
N SER A 6 2.41 -6.56 26.33
CA SER A 6 1.12 -6.78 26.97
C SER A 6 -0.07 -6.56 26.04
N PHE A 7 0.16 -6.05 24.82
CA PHE A 7 -0.90 -5.78 23.86
C PHE A 7 -1.62 -7.07 23.43
N THR A 8 -2.91 -7.16 23.71
CA THR A 8 -3.71 -8.34 23.41
C THR A 8 -4.64 -8.15 22.20
N ILE A 9 -5.20 -9.25 21.70
CA ILE A 9 -6.27 -9.21 20.68
C ILE A 9 -7.48 -8.38 21.15
N GLN A 10 -7.77 -8.39 22.46
CA GLN A 10 -8.86 -7.59 23.02
C GLN A 10 -8.57 -6.09 22.88
N ASP A 11 -7.32 -5.69 23.06
CA ASP A 11 -6.90 -4.29 22.91
C ASP A 11 -6.95 -3.87 21.44
N MET A 12 -6.64 -4.78 20.52
CA MET A 12 -6.87 -4.58 19.08
C MET A 12 -8.35 -4.32 18.75
N LEU A 13 -9.28 -5.08 19.35
CA LEU A 13 -10.72 -4.85 19.17
C LEU A 13 -11.16 -3.51 19.75
N LYS A 14 -10.64 -3.11 20.92
CA LYS A 14 -10.95 -1.81 21.52
C LYS A 14 -10.50 -0.66 20.62
N VAL A 15 -9.32 -0.76 20.01
CA VAL A 15 -8.85 0.23 19.02
C VAL A 15 -9.78 0.26 17.79
N TYR A 16 -10.15 -0.91 17.24
CA TYR A 16 -11.04 -1.00 16.07
C TYR A 16 -12.41 -0.35 16.30
N TYR A 17 -13.01 -0.54 17.48
CA TYR A 17 -14.29 0.07 17.83
C TYR A 17 -14.19 1.51 18.38
N GLY A 18 -13.01 2.14 18.33
CA GLY A 18 -12.81 3.52 18.81
C GLY A 18 -12.91 3.67 20.33
N LYS A 19 -12.75 2.58 21.08
CA LYS A 19 -12.82 2.54 22.55
C LYS A 19 -11.45 2.66 23.23
N SER A 20 -10.37 2.82 22.46
CA SER A 20 -9.01 3.01 22.94
C SER A 20 -8.25 3.95 22.01
N ASP A 21 -7.42 4.82 22.59
CA ASP A 21 -6.50 5.73 21.90
C ASP A 21 -5.08 5.17 21.77
N TYR A 22 -4.88 3.89 22.11
CA TYR A 22 -3.60 3.18 22.03
C TYR A 22 -2.92 3.33 20.65
N ALA A 23 -3.72 3.30 19.58
CA ALA A 23 -3.27 3.68 18.25
C ALA A 23 -4.30 4.62 17.60
N LYS A 24 -3.85 5.81 17.20
CA LYS A 24 -4.67 6.74 16.42
C LYS A 24 -4.57 6.39 14.95
N TYR A 25 -5.63 5.81 14.40
CA TYR A 25 -5.78 5.66 12.96
C TYR A 25 -6.16 7.01 12.35
N ASP A 26 -5.24 7.60 11.58
CA ASP A 26 -5.61 8.64 10.62
C ASP A 26 -6.54 8.00 9.58
N ASN A 27 -7.67 8.64 9.29
CA ASN A 27 -8.61 8.21 8.24
C ASN A 27 -7.93 8.02 6.86
N SER A 28 -6.74 8.59 6.62
CA SER A 28 -5.90 8.32 5.44
C SER A 28 -5.35 6.88 5.38
N VAL A 29 -5.22 6.18 6.52
CA VAL A 29 -4.85 4.75 6.59
C VAL A 29 -5.97 3.86 6.04
N CYS A 30 -7.24 4.29 6.16
CA CYS A 30 -8.38 3.62 5.54
C CYS A 30 -8.26 3.62 4.01
N GLN A 31 -7.82 4.74 3.44
CA GLN A 31 -7.75 4.91 1.99
C GLN A 31 -6.69 4.01 1.35
N TRP A 32 -5.52 3.82 2.00
CA TRP A 32 -4.53 2.86 1.51
C TRP A 32 -5.05 1.42 1.54
N ASN A 33 -5.68 1.01 2.64
CA ASN A 33 -6.20 -0.35 2.77
C ASN A 33 -7.32 -0.61 1.76
N GLN A 34 -8.18 0.38 1.51
CA GLN A 34 -9.21 0.28 0.48
C GLN A 34 -8.58 0.22 -0.91
N PHE A 35 -7.63 1.11 -1.21
CA PHE A 35 -6.89 1.11 -2.46
C PHE A 35 -6.21 -0.24 -2.75
N LEU A 36 -5.55 -0.83 -1.74
CA LEU A 36 -4.87 -2.12 -1.86
C LEU A 36 -5.87 -3.26 -2.09
N LYS A 37 -7.02 -3.24 -1.40
CA LYS A 37 -8.10 -4.21 -1.62
C LYS A 37 -8.65 -4.13 -3.04
N ASP A 38 -8.96 -2.92 -3.49
CA ASP A 38 -9.52 -2.66 -4.82
C ASP A 38 -8.53 -3.05 -5.92
N PHE A 39 -7.25 -2.71 -5.75
CA PHE A 39 -6.19 -3.14 -6.67
C PHE A 39 -6.07 -4.67 -6.69
N CYS A 40 -6.06 -5.34 -5.54
CA CYS A 40 -5.94 -6.81 -5.49
C CYS A 40 -7.15 -7.54 -6.08
N ALA A 41 -8.33 -6.91 -6.09
CA ALA A 41 -9.55 -7.44 -6.70
C ALA A 41 -9.57 -7.30 -8.23
N ASP A 42 -8.73 -6.43 -8.81
CA ASP A 42 -8.60 -6.28 -10.26
C ASP A 42 -7.85 -7.48 -10.88
N GLU A 43 -8.42 -8.08 -11.92
CA GLU A 43 -7.80 -9.18 -12.68
C GLU A 43 -6.43 -8.81 -13.26
N ASN A 44 -6.23 -7.54 -13.63
CA ASN A 44 -4.94 -7.06 -14.15
C ASN A 44 -3.85 -7.10 -13.08
N SER A 45 -4.22 -7.11 -11.79
CA SER A 45 -3.25 -7.25 -10.70
C SER A 45 -2.54 -8.60 -10.74
N CYS A 46 -3.16 -9.64 -11.33
CA CYS A 46 -2.57 -10.96 -11.49
C CYS A 46 -1.35 -10.96 -12.43
N ASN A 47 -1.21 -9.92 -13.26
CA ASN A 47 -0.03 -9.74 -14.11
C ASN A 47 1.23 -9.31 -13.33
N TYR A 48 1.11 -9.03 -12.03
CA TYR A 48 2.21 -8.58 -11.19
C TYR A 48 2.47 -9.58 -10.06
N SER A 49 3.65 -10.18 -10.05
CA SER A 49 4.09 -11.10 -8.98
C SER A 49 4.22 -10.37 -7.63
N ASN A 50 4.71 -9.13 -7.62
CA ASN A 50 4.82 -8.31 -6.41
C ASN A 50 3.71 -7.24 -6.37
N LYS A 51 2.48 -7.68 -6.08
CA LYS A 51 1.28 -6.83 -6.01
C LYS A 51 1.44 -5.66 -5.03
N LEU A 52 2.00 -5.90 -3.85
CA LEU A 52 2.16 -4.87 -2.83
C LEU A 52 3.09 -3.74 -3.29
N LYS A 53 4.16 -4.08 -4.02
CA LYS A 53 5.09 -3.09 -4.59
C LYS A 53 4.44 -2.27 -5.69
N VAL A 54 3.63 -2.87 -6.55
CA VAL A 54 2.89 -2.14 -7.58
C VAL A 54 1.85 -1.20 -6.94
N ALA A 55 1.08 -1.71 -5.99
CA ALA A 55 0.11 -0.92 -5.24
C ALA A 55 0.77 0.29 -4.55
N SER A 56 1.94 0.12 -3.93
CA SER A 56 2.61 1.22 -3.24
C SER A 56 3.14 2.30 -4.19
N ILE A 57 3.60 1.92 -5.38
CA ILE A 57 3.99 2.85 -6.45
C ILE A 57 2.77 3.68 -6.88
N LEU A 58 1.66 3.02 -7.20
CA LEU A 58 0.44 3.71 -7.65
C LEU A 58 -0.13 4.60 -6.54
N TRP A 59 -0.18 4.09 -5.31
CA TRP A 59 -0.65 4.83 -4.16
C TRP A 59 0.16 6.09 -3.91
N LYS A 60 1.49 6.05 -4.12
CA LYS A 60 2.36 7.22 -4.01
C LYS A 60 1.98 8.33 -4.98
N GLU A 61 1.60 7.98 -6.20
CA GLU A 61 1.18 8.97 -7.20
C GLU A 61 -0.22 9.51 -6.88
N VAL A 62 -1.15 8.61 -6.56
CA VAL A 62 -2.53 8.96 -6.22
C VAL A 62 -2.57 9.84 -4.97
N ARG A 63 -1.87 9.50 -3.88
CA ARG A 63 -1.85 10.30 -2.63
C ARG A 63 -1.33 11.71 -2.84
N ASN A 64 -0.35 11.91 -3.72
CA ASN A 64 0.29 13.20 -3.96
C ASN A 64 -0.47 14.05 -5.00
N SER A 65 -1.39 13.45 -5.76
CA SER A 65 -2.22 14.15 -6.73
C SER A 65 -3.35 14.97 -6.08
N ARG A 66 -4.11 15.72 -6.88
CA ARG A 66 -5.39 16.31 -6.45
C ARG A 66 -6.60 15.38 -6.70
N ASN A 67 -6.37 14.23 -7.31
CA ASN A 67 -7.42 13.28 -7.67
C ASN A 67 -7.93 12.52 -6.45
N GLU A 68 -9.06 11.83 -6.62
CA GLU A 68 -9.62 10.94 -5.61
C GLU A 68 -8.62 9.86 -5.20
N LYS A 69 -8.60 9.51 -3.91
CA LYS A 69 -7.65 8.56 -3.33
C LYS A 69 -8.13 7.12 -3.45
N ILE A 70 -8.55 6.75 -4.66
CA ILE A 70 -9.13 5.45 -4.98
C ILE A 70 -8.34 4.77 -6.09
N TYR A 71 -8.45 3.46 -6.16
CA TYR A 71 -7.86 2.70 -7.26
C TYR A 71 -8.70 2.85 -8.53
N SER A 72 -8.04 2.92 -9.67
CA SER A 72 -8.65 2.83 -11.00
C SER A 72 -7.71 2.07 -11.93
N LYS A 73 -8.28 1.24 -12.80
CA LYS A 73 -7.52 0.46 -13.80
C LYS A 73 -6.64 1.35 -14.69
N ASN A 74 -7.05 2.60 -14.94
CA ASN A 74 -6.29 3.56 -15.74
C ASN A 74 -4.92 3.91 -15.13
N LEU A 75 -4.77 3.77 -13.81
CA LEU A 75 -3.50 4.02 -13.11
C LEU A 75 -2.39 3.07 -13.60
N LEU A 76 -2.74 1.85 -13.99
CA LEU A 76 -1.78 0.87 -14.52
C LEU A 76 -1.17 1.32 -15.83
N THR A 77 -1.99 1.91 -16.71
CA THR A 77 -1.54 2.47 -17.98
C THR A 77 -0.82 3.80 -17.81
N GLU A 78 -1.35 4.69 -16.97
CA GLU A 78 -0.79 6.04 -16.73
C GLU A 78 0.60 5.99 -16.09
N TYR A 79 0.79 5.08 -15.13
CA TYR A 79 2.06 4.92 -14.39
C TYR A 79 2.85 3.68 -14.79
N ALA A 80 2.57 3.08 -15.96
CA ALA A 80 3.26 1.88 -16.47
C ALA A 80 4.78 2.04 -16.46
N TYR A 81 5.28 3.22 -16.83
CA TYR A 81 6.71 3.52 -16.85
C TYR A 81 7.36 3.51 -15.45
N LYS A 82 6.63 3.91 -14.40
CA LYS A 82 7.12 3.87 -13.01
C LYS A 82 7.14 2.46 -12.46
N ILE A 83 6.11 1.67 -12.79
CA ILE A 83 6.03 0.25 -12.43
C ILE A 83 7.21 -0.52 -13.06
N LYS A 84 7.51 -0.26 -14.33
CA LYS A 84 8.59 -0.93 -15.07
C LYS A 84 10.00 -0.51 -14.62
N ASN A 85 10.22 0.77 -14.32
CA ASN A 85 11.54 1.29 -13.95
C ASN A 85 12.11 0.68 -12.66
N ILE A 86 11.27 0.38 -11.68
CA ILE A 86 11.76 -0.18 -10.40
C ILE A 86 12.16 -1.66 -10.55
N SER A 87 11.62 -2.39 -11.54
CA SER A 87 12.10 -3.74 -11.87
C SER A 87 13.56 -3.71 -12.36
N LEU A 88 13.94 -2.69 -13.14
CA LEU A 88 15.32 -2.49 -13.60
C LEU A 88 16.27 -2.07 -12.47
N ILE A 89 15.84 -1.17 -11.57
CA ILE A 89 16.66 -0.76 -10.41
C ILE A 89 16.89 -1.95 -9.47
N THR A 90 15.90 -2.83 -9.29
CA THR A 90 16.08 -4.04 -8.45
C THR A 90 17.11 -5.00 -9.08
N ILE A 91 17.10 -5.14 -10.41
CA ILE A 91 18.11 -5.91 -11.15
C ILE A 91 19.49 -5.26 -11.04
N ILE A 92 19.61 -3.93 -11.24
CA ILE A 92 20.88 -3.22 -11.16
C ILE A 92 21.47 -3.26 -9.74
N VAL A 93 20.64 -3.16 -8.69
CA VAL A 93 21.11 -3.33 -7.29
C VAL A 93 21.57 -4.77 -7.03
N PHE A 94 20.93 -5.77 -7.65
CA PHE A 94 21.40 -7.17 -7.55
C PHE A 94 22.69 -7.43 -8.33
N PHE A 95 22.91 -6.75 -9.47
CA PHE A 95 24.10 -6.88 -10.30
C PHE A 95 25.28 -5.98 -9.89
N LEU A 96 25.06 -4.96 -9.06
CA LEU A 96 26.12 -4.13 -8.47
C LEU A 96 26.48 -4.55 -7.03
N ALA A 97 25.71 -5.46 -6.43
CA ALA A 97 25.98 -6.05 -5.12
C ALA A 97 26.62 -7.47 -5.21
N PHE A 98 26.99 -7.92 -6.41
CA PHE A 98 27.76 -9.14 -6.67
C PHE A 98 28.92 -8.86 -7.62
#